data_AF-A0A8T6ZMB7-F1
#
_entry.id   AF-A0A8T6ZMB7-F1
#
_cell.length_a   1.000
_cell.length_b   1.000
_cell.length_c   1.000
_cell.angle_alpha   90.00
_cell.angle_beta   90.00
_cell.angle_gamma   90.00
#
_symmetry.space_group_name_H-M   'P 1'
#
loop_
_entity.id
_entity.type
_entity.pdbx_description
1 polymer ?
#
loop_
_entity_poly.entity_id
_entity_poly.type
_entity_poly.pdbx_seq_one_letter_code
_entity_poly.pdbx_strand_id
1 'polypeptide(L)' 'MSHYSIFSLFRNGLSYHENWERQWRSPEPKKEYDVVIVGGGGHGLATAYYLAKEHGVKNVAILEKG' A
#
# COMPACT_ATOMS: atom_id res chain seq x y z
N MET A 1 8.26 -7.56 6.89
CA MET A 1 7.66 -7.73 5.56
C MET A 1 7.50 -9.21 5.37
N SER A 2 6.28 -9.70 5.56
CA SER A 2 5.91 -11.09 5.31
C SER A 2 6.39 -11.52 3.92
N HIS A 3 7.25 -12.54 3.86
CA HIS A 3 7.67 -13.09 2.58
C HIS A 3 6.53 -13.91 2.00
N TYR A 4 5.99 -13.48 0.87
CA TYR A 4 4.91 -14.17 0.18
C TYR A 4 5.46 -15.41 -0.54
N SER A 5 5.07 -16.58 -0.06
CA SER A 5 5.33 -17.89 -0.66
C SER A 5 4.08 -18.76 -0.64
N ILE A 6 4.04 -19.81 -1.46
CA ILE A 6 2.94 -20.79 -1.48
C ILE A 6 2.71 -21.36 -0.07
N PHE A 7 3.78 -21.67 0.66
CA PHE A 7 3.68 -22.15 2.04
C PHE A 7 3.06 -21.12 2.98
N SER A 8 3.46 -19.84 2.86
CA SER A 8 2.88 -18.75 3.67
C SER A 8 1.40 -18.53 3.36
N LEU A 9 0.99 -18.67 2.09
CA LEU A 9 -0.41 -18.50 1.67
C LEU A 9 -1.26 -19.64 2.22
N PHE A 10 -0.78 -20.88 2.12
CA PHE A 10 -1.48 -22.05 2.66
C PHE A 10 -1.62 -21.96 4.18
N ARG A 11 -0.52 -21.67 4.90
CA ARG A 11 -0.52 -21.53 6.37
C ARG A 11 -1.47 -20.42 6.83
N ASN A 12 -1.42 -19.24 6.21
CA ASN A 12 -2.29 -18.12 6.58
C ASN A 12 -3.75 -18.35 6.17
N GLY A 13 -3.99 -19.10 5.09
CA GLY A 13 -5.34 -19.53 4.68
C GLY A 13 -5.97 -20.47 5.70
N LEU A 14 -5.20 -21.43 6.23
CA LEU A 14 -5.66 -22.31 7.32
C LEU A 14 -5.90 -21.56 8.64
N SER A 15 -5.24 -20.41 8.85
CA SER A 15 -5.44 -19.58 10.04
C SER A 15 -6.44 -18.44 9.82
N TYR A 16 -7.39 -18.57 8.90
CA TYR A 16 -8.44 -17.57 8.62
C TYR A 16 -7.89 -16.15 8.36
N HIS A 17 -6.69 -16.02 7.79
CA HIS A 17 -6.02 -14.74 7.55
C HIS A 17 -5.70 -13.92 8.82
N GLU A 18 -5.61 -14.53 10.00
CA GLU A 18 -5.32 -13.80 11.24
C GLU A 18 -3.84 -13.42 11.41
N ASN A 19 -2.92 -14.11 10.73
CA ASN A 19 -1.47 -14.01 10.99
C ASN A 19 -0.71 -13.15 9.96
N TRP A 20 -1.39 -12.28 9.21
CA TRP A 20 -0.72 -11.38 8.28
C TRP A 20 -0.05 -10.22 9.02
N GLU A 21 1.23 -9.97 8.72
CA GLU A 21 1.86 -8.71 9.13
C GLU A 21 1.16 -7.52 8.48
N ARG A 22 1.19 -6.37 9.15
CA ARG A 22 0.67 -5.11 8.60
C ARG A 22 1.44 -4.72 7.34
N GLN A 23 0.74 -4.60 6.22
CA GLN A 23 1.37 -4.34 4.91
C GLN A 23 1.69 -2.87 4.66
N TRP A 24 0.92 -1.96 5.24
CA TRP A 24 1.10 -0.51 5.09
C TRP A 24 1.02 0.20 6.44
N ARG A 25 1.72 1.32 6.54
CA ARG A 25 1.59 2.24 7.67
C ARG A 25 0.28 3.03 7.54
N SER A 26 -0.27 3.48 8.66
CA SER A 26 -1.43 4.39 8.71
C SER A 26 -1.02 5.71 9.37
N PRO A 27 -0.18 6.53 8.70
CA PRO A 27 0.25 7.81 9.24
C PRO A 27 -0.87 8.87 9.13
N GLU A 28 -0.86 9.87 10.00
CA GLU A 28 -1.65 11.09 9.79
C GLU A 28 -1.17 11.82 8.52
N PRO A 29 -2.09 12.40 7.72
CA PRO A 29 -1.71 13.20 6.56
C PRO A 29 -0.83 14.39 6.96
N LYS A 30 0.24 14.62 6.20
CA LYS A 30 1.04 15.84 6.27
C LYS A 30 0.21 17.03 5.77
N LYS A 31 0.67 18.24 6.08
CA LYS A 31 0.06 19.49 5.59
C LYS A 31 0.16 19.64 4.07
N GLU A 32 1.20 19.09 3.45
CA GLU A 32 1.50 19.27 2.03
C GLU A 32 2.16 18.03 1.42
N TYR A 33 1.89 17.85 0.11
CA TYR A 33 2.41 16.78 -0.72
C TYR A 33 2.63 17.32 -2.14
N ASP A 34 3.59 16.74 -2.87
CA ASP A 34 3.84 17.11 -4.27
C ASP A 34 2.68 16.62 -5.15
N VAL A 35 2.09 15.48 -4.78
CA VAL A 35 0.94 14.88 -5.47
C VAL A 35 -0.02 14.27 -4.43
N VAL A 36 -1.31 14.53 -4.60
CA VAL A 36 -2.40 13.88 -3.87
C VAL A 36 -3.23 13.06 -4.84
N ILE A 37 -3.37 11.77 -4.58
CA ILE A 37 -4.20 10.83 -5.34
C ILE A 37 -5.46 10.55 -4.52
N VAL A 38 -6.62 10.76 -5.11
CA VAL A 38 -7.92 10.43 -4.49
C VAL A 38 -8.41 9.11 -5.07
N GLY A 39 -8.51 8.09 -4.23
CA GLY A 39 -8.84 6.71 -4.57
C GLY A 39 -7.63 5.77 -4.36
N GLY A 40 -7.72 4.90 -3.35
CA GLY A 40 -6.74 3.87 -2.98
C GLY A 40 -6.96 2.52 -3.66
N GLY A 41 -7.71 2.48 -4.76
CA GLY A 41 -7.85 1.30 -5.60
C GLY A 41 -6.59 0.98 -6.41
N GLY A 42 -6.64 -0.09 -7.21
CA GLY A 42 -5.48 -0.56 -7.98
C GLY A 42 -4.83 0.50 -8.89
N HIS A 43 -5.65 1.36 -9.52
CA HIS A 43 -5.14 2.46 -10.35
C HIS A 43 -4.40 3.51 -9.51
N GLY A 44 -4.95 3.96 -8.38
CA GLY A 44 -4.31 4.98 -7.55
C GLY A 44 -2.99 4.50 -6.93
N LEU A 45 -2.97 3.25 -6.49
CA LEU A 45 -1.74 2.59 -6.00
C LEU A 45 -0.70 2.43 -7.11
N ALA A 46 -1.11 2.03 -8.31
CA ALA A 46 -0.22 1.91 -9.47
C ALA A 46 0.34 3.28 -9.88
N THR A 47 -0.48 4.33 -9.91
CA THR A 47 -0.04 5.69 -10.19
C THR A 47 1.02 6.16 -9.19
N ALA A 48 0.80 5.97 -7.88
CA ALA A 48 1.79 6.31 -6.86
C ALA A 48 3.10 5.53 -7.04
N TYR A 49 3.00 4.23 -7.38
CA TYR A 49 4.15 3.39 -7.66
C TYR A 49 4.98 3.93 -8.84
N TYR A 50 4.35 4.20 -9.98
CA TYR A 50 5.05 4.68 -11.18
C TYR A 50 5.58 6.12 -11.02
N LEU A 51 4.89 6.99 -10.28
CA LEU A 51 5.41 8.30 -9.88
C LEU A 51 6.73 8.17 -9.11
N ALA A 52 6.79 7.26 -8.13
CA ALA A 52 7.99 7.05 -7.34
C ALA A 52 9.11 6.34 -8.12
N LYS A 53 8.75 5.33 -8.93
CA LYS A 53 9.69 4.44 -9.61
C LYS A 53 10.30 5.06 -10.88
N GLU A 54 9.47 5.66 -11.72
CA GLU A 54 9.88 6.16 -13.05
C GLU A 54 10.13 7.67 -13.04
N HIS A 55 9.41 8.42 -12.20
CA HIS A 55 9.51 9.89 -12.16
C HIS A 55 10.22 10.43 -10.92
N GLY A 56 10.60 9.57 -9.97
CA GLY A 56 11.30 9.98 -8.75
C GLY A 56 10.46 10.79 -7.76
N VAL A 57 9.15 10.97 -8.00
CA VAL A 57 8.22 11.71 -7.14
C VAL A 57 7.78 10.82 -5.98
N LYS A 58 8.35 11.06 -4.80
CA LYS A 58 8.17 10.18 -3.62
C LYS A 58 7.31 10.79 -2.51
N ASN A 59 7.05 12.09 -2.54
CA ASN A 59 6.20 12.78 -1.58
C ASN A 59 4.73 12.77 -2.06
N VAL A 60 4.12 11.59 -2.05
CA VAL A 60 2.77 11.34 -2.58
C VAL A 60 1.83 10.91 -1.45
N ALA A 61 0.62 11.47 -1.41
CA ALA A 61 -0.48 10.99 -0.58
C ALA A 61 -1.50 10.23 -1.42
N ILE A 62 -2.04 9.14 -0.87
CA ILE A 62 -3.17 8.40 -1.43
C ILE A 62 -4.28 8.46 -0.39
N LEU A 63 -5.42 9.03 -0.75
CA LEU A 63 -6.58 9.20 0.12
C LEU A 63 -7.71 8.29 -0.35
N GLU A 64 -8.21 7.44 0.53
CA GLU A 64 -9.32 6.51 0.27
C GLU A 64 -10.42 6.73 1.32
N LYS A 65 -11.68 6.54 0.94
CA LYS A 65 -12.83 6.76 1.85
C LYS A 65 -13.06 5.60 2.82
N GLY A 66 -12.43 4.45 2.54
CA GLY A 66 -12.60 3.17 3.24
C GLY A 66 -11.95 3.12 4.62
#